data_AF-A0A0B6ZCA9-F1
#
_entry.id   AF-A0A0B6ZCA9-F1
#
_cell.length_a   1.000
_cell.length_b   1.000
_cell.length_c   1.000
_cell.angle_alpha   90.00
_cell.angle_beta   90.00
_cell.angle_gamma   90.00
#
_symmetry.space_group_name_H-M   'P 1'
#
loop_
_entity.id
_entity.type
_entity.pdbx_description
1 polymer ?
#
loop_
_entity_poly.entity_id
_entity_poly.type
_entity_poly.pdbx_seq_one_letter_code
_entity_poly.pdbx_strand_id
1 'polypeptide(L)'
;KITIGQEMEMEQMEDPIPSMDKRLIIMLSNCNHTLNVVIPRIVDNLTKHGYVEMEKALKAAQDTYKDLDQRLFASYIEQKADPIIGAMEPNMYRGGFNWKTWNNPVGVSNYLKEIITSIIEVHAEVYSISPKFVMRVMRKITEAVCEELARLIQCVHDFNAAGTIQARLELQALQRTVQIYNSPRIESCFKEAFAVIPELSDEGKKVVEKLFDNFKSRMKIQLMCFHAQESPTKVKLTTHDISSC
;
A
#
# COMPACT_ATOMS: atom_id res chain seq x y z
N LYS A 1 -34.98 -56.03 -12.80
CA LYS A 1 -34.84 -55.20 -11.58
C LYS A 1 -34.14 -53.93 -12.01
N ILE A 2 -34.92 -52.85 -12.17
CA ILE A 2 -34.42 -51.52 -12.54
C ILE A 2 -34.07 -50.84 -11.23
N THR A 3 -32.80 -50.53 -11.02
CA THR A 3 -32.36 -49.72 -9.88
C THR A 3 -32.57 -48.25 -10.25
N ILE A 4 -33.51 -47.63 -9.57
CA ILE A 4 -33.88 -46.22 -9.68
C ILE A 4 -32.92 -45.41 -8.80
N GLY A 5 -32.34 -44.35 -9.37
CA GLY A 5 -31.91 -43.13 -8.68
C GLY A 5 -30.80 -43.25 -7.64
N GLN A 6 -29.55 -43.03 -8.06
CA GLN A 6 -28.61 -42.34 -7.18
C GLN A 6 -28.99 -40.86 -7.21
N GLU A 7 -29.56 -40.35 -6.13
CA GLU A 7 -29.65 -38.91 -5.87
C GLU A 7 -28.21 -38.39 -5.78
N MET A 8 -27.78 -37.67 -6.81
CA MET A 8 -26.63 -36.77 -6.70
C MET A 8 -27.05 -35.62 -5.80
N GLU A 9 -26.76 -35.75 -4.51
CA GLU A 9 -26.70 -34.57 -3.63
C GLU A 9 -25.64 -33.64 -4.20
N MET A 10 -26.08 -32.58 -4.87
CA MET A 10 -25.23 -31.43 -5.13
C MET A 10 -24.88 -30.85 -3.76
N GLU A 11 -23.69 -31.17 -3.25
CA GLU A 11 -23.07 -30.37 -2.20
C GLU A 11 -23.04 -28.93 -2.72
N GLN A 12 -23.96 -28.10 -2.23
CA GLN A 12 -23.89 -26.66 -2.41
C GLN A 12 -22.62 -26.24 -1.69
N MET A 13 -21.53 -26.12 -2.45
CA MET A 13 -20.30 -25.51 -1.97
C MET A 13 -20.65 -24.05 -1.68
N GLU A 14 -21.08 -23.76 -0.45
CA GLU A 14 -21.29 -22.38 0.00
C GLU A 14 -19.97 -21.65 -0.23
N ASP A 15 -19.99 -20.65 -1.11
CA ASP A 15 -18.82 -19.81 -1.35
C ASP A 15 -18.38 -19.24 0.01
N PRO A 16 -17.14 -19.51 0.44
CA PRO A 16 -16.71 -19.10 1.77
C PRO A 16 -16.79 -17.58 1.87
N ILE A 17 -17.48 -17.10 2.92
CA ILE A 17 -17.63 -15.68 3.20
C ILE A 17 -16.21 -15.06 3.24
N PRO A 18 -15.90 -14.04 2.42
CA PRO A 18 -14.57 -13.45 2.41
C PRO A 18 -14.16 -12.92 3.80
N SER A 19 -12.85 -12.84 4.07
CA SER A 19 -12.37 -12.22 5.30
C SER A 19 -12.88 -10.78 5.46
N MET A 20 -12.89 -10.26 6.68
CA MET A 20 -13.34 -8.89 6.95
C MET A 20 -12.60 -7.86 6.10
N ASP A 21 -11.28 -7.99 5.99
CA ASP A 21 -10.40 -7.10 5.22
C ASP A 21 -10.79 -7.09 3.72
N LYS A 22 -11.01 -8.29 3.16
CA LYS A 22 -11.47 -8.44 1.77
C LYS A 22 -12.85 -7.80 1.58
N ARG A 23 -13.75 -8.00 2.55
CA ARG A 23 -15.08 -7.36 2.53
C ARG A 23 -14.98 -5.84 2.56
N LEU A 24 -14.06 -5.24 3.31
CA LEU A 24 -13.85 -3.79 3.33
C LEU A 24 -13.46 -3.25 1.94
N ILE A 25 -12.52 -3.88 1.24
CA ILE A 25 -12.15 -3.47 -0.13
C ILE A 25 -13.31 -3.66 -1.11
N ILE A 26 -14.04 -4.77 -1.00
CA ILE A 26 -15.23 -5.02 -1.84
C ILE A 26 -16.27 -3.92 -1.62
N MET A 27 -16.54 -3.57 -0.35
CA MET A 27 -17.47 -2.50 0.00
C MET A 27 -17.00 -1.14 -0.51
N LEU A 28 -15.70 -0.83 -0.43
CA LEU A 28 -15.13 0.38 -1.06
C LEU A 28 -15.35 0.38 -2.58
N SER A 29 -15.12 -0.76 -3.25
CA SER A 29 -15.35 -0.89 -4.68
C SER A 29 -16.81 -0.67 -5.05
N ASN A 30 -17.73 -1.22 -4.25
CA ASN A 30 -19.16 -1.04 -4.41
C ASN A 30 -19.58 0.41 -4.18
N CYS A 31 -19.09 1.07 -3.13
CA CYS A 31 -19.35 2.50 -2.88
C CYS A 31 -18.92 3.35 -4.09
N ASN A 32 -17.71 3.09 -4.61
CA ASN A 32 -17.22 3.77 -5.80
C ASN A 32 -18.07 3.48 -7.05
N HIS A 33 -18.52 2.24 -7.26
CA HIS A 33 -19.41 1.91 -8.38
C HIS A 33 -20.76 2.61 -8.25
N THR A 34 -21.33 2.61 -7.05
CA THR A 34 -22.60 3.26 -6.78
C THR A 34 -22.53 4.77 -7.01
N LEU A 35 -21.47 5.43 -6.52
CA LEU A 35 -21.24 6.85 -6.71
C LEU A 35 -21.08 7.27 -8.18
N ASN A 36 -20.34 6.49 -8.96
CA ASN A 36 -19.95 6.89 -10.32
C ASN A 36 -20.87 6.34 -11.42
N VAL A 37 -21.65 5.30 -11.15
CA VAL A 37 -22.48 4.62 -12.15
C VAL A 37 -23.94 4.61 -11.75
N VAL A 38 -24.27 4.10 -10.56
CA VAL A 38 -25.66 3.86 -10.18
C VAL A 38 -26.39 5.16 -9.88
N ILE A 39 -25.83 6.01 -9.01
CA ILE A 39 -26.45 7.27 -8.61
C ILE A 39 -26.65 8.21 -9.82
N PRO A 40 -25.67 8.44 -10.71
CA PRO A 40 -25.88 9.23 -11.92
C PRO A 40 -26.99 8.68 -12.81
N ARG A 41 -27.04 7.36 -13.04
CA ARG A 41 -28.10 6.74 -13.85
C ARG A 41 -29.49 6.91 -13.23
N ILE A 42 -29.62 6.83 -11.91
CA ILE A 42 -30.89 7.06 -11.22
C ILE A 42 -31.32 8.52 -11.40
N VAL A 43 -30.39 9.46 -11.21
CA VAL A 43 -30.63 10.90 -11.38
C VAL A 43 -31.07 11.23 -12.80
N ASP A 44 -30.38 10.71 -13.80
CA ASP A 44 -30.72 10.90 -15.21
C ASP A 44 -32.13 10.38 -15.54
N ASN A 45 -32.47 9.18 -15.05
CA ASN A 45 -33.78 8.59 -15.31
C ASN A 45 -34.91 9.37 -14.62
N LEU A 46 -34.74 9.79 -13.38
CA LEU A 46 -35.77 10.56 -12.67
C LEU A 46 -35.94 11.95 -13.29
N THR A 47 -34.84 12.59 -13.72
CA THR A 47 -34.89 13.87 -14.44
C THR A 47 -35.70 13.74 -15.73
N LYS A 48 -35.50 12.65 -16.50
CA LYS A 48 -36.27 12.38 -17.72
C LYS A 48 -37.77 12.20 -17.49
N HIS A 49 -38.18 11.73 -16.30
CA HIS A 49 -39.59 11.53 -15.95
C HIS A 49 -40.21 12.77 -15.27
N GLY A 50 -39.53 13.91 -15.26
CA GLY A 50 -40.07 15.18 -14.77
C GLY A 50 -39.94 15.39 -13.26
N TYR A 51 -39.13 14.60 -12.56
CA TYR A 51 -38.82 14.85 -11.16
C TYR A 51 -37.91 16.08 -11.01
N VAL A 52 -38.24 16.95 -10.05
CA VAL A 52 -37.51 18.19 -9.72
C VAL A 52 -36.51 17.97 -8.57
N GLU A 53 -35.58 18.91 -8.37
CA GLU A 53 -34.57 18.89 -7.28
C GLU A 53 -33.58 17.70 -7.28
N MET A 54 -33.39 17.03 -8.43
CA MET A 54 -32.50 15.85 -8.51
C MET A 54 -31.04 16.16 -8.17
N GLU A 55 -30.57 17.40 -8.36
CA GLU A 55 -29.23 17.83 -7.97
C GLU A 55 -28.99 17.76 -6.45
N LYS A 56 -30.01 18.13 -5.65
CA LYS A 56 -29.92 18.09 -4.19
C LYS A 56 -29.89 16.63 -3.70
N ALA A 57 -30.71 15.77 -4.30
CA ALA A 57 -30.70 14.34 -4.02
C ALA A 57 -29.36 13.68 -4.41
N LEU A 58 -28.82 14.04 -5.58
CA LEU A 58 -27.49 13.61 -6.04
C LEU A 58 -26.41 13.99 -5.02
N LYS A 59 -26.40 15.25 -4.58
CA LYS A 59 -25.42 15.75 -3.63
C LYS A 59 -25.51 15.04 -2.28
N ALA A 60 -26.72 14.86 -1.75
CA ALA A 60 -26.93 14.14 -0.49
C ALA A 60 -26.46 12.67 -0.56
N ALA A 61 -26.76 11.98 -1.67
CA ALA A 61 -26.28 10.62 -1.90
C ALA A 61 -24.75 10.58 -2.01
N GLN A 62 -24.15 11.51 -2.77
CA GLN A 62 -22.70 11.61 -2.90
C GLN A 62 -22.00 11.81 -1.55
N ASP A 63 -22.53 12.70 -0.71
CA ASP A 63 -21.92 12.99 0.59
C ASP A 63 -22.05 11.81 1.55
N THR A 64 -23.18 11.10 1.53
CA THR A 64 -23.40 9.88 2.34
C THR A 64 -22.45 8.75 1.95
N TYR A 65 -22.29 8.48 0.66
CA TYR A 65 -21.36 7.44 0.19
C TYR A 65 -19.89 7.83 0.37
N LYS A 66 -19.55 9.13 0.31
CA LYS A 66 -18.19 9.60 0.63
C LYS A 66 -17.86 9.40 2.11
N ASP A 67 -18.79 9.68 3.02
CA ASP A 67 -18.61 9.41 4.45
C ASP A 67 -18.42 7.90 4.71
N LEU A 68 -19.26 7.07 4.08
CA LEU A 68 -19.13 5.62 4.19
C LEU A 68 -17.78 5.12 3.64
N ASP A 69 -17.36 5.61 2.48
CA ASP A 69 -16.05 5.30 1.89
C ASP A 69 -14.90 5.70 2.82
N GLN A 70 -14.97 6.87 3.47
CA GLN A 70 -13.94 7.31 4.41
C GLN A 70 -13.86 6.38 5.64
N ARG A 71 -15.00 5.98 6.23
CA ARG A 71 -15.03 5.08 7.39
C ARG A 71 -14.54 3.67 7.05
N LEU A 72 -15.00 3.11 5.93
CA LEU A 72 -14.55 1.79 5.45
C LEU A 72 -13.05 1.80 5.16
N PHE A 73 -12.57 2.88 4.54
CA PHE A 73 -11.16 3.03 4.21
C PHE A 73 -10.30 3.16 5.47
N ALA A 74 -10.69 3.99 6.44
CA ALA A 74 -9.97 4.12 7.71
C ALA A 74 -9.87 2.76 8.43
N SER A 75 -10.99 2.04 8.55
CA SER A 75 -11.03 0.73 9.18
C SER A 75 -10.14 -0.29 8.47
N TYR A 76 -10.09 -0.27 7.13
CA TYR A 76 -9.19 -1.13 6.36
C TYR A 76 -7.72 -0.79 6.61
N ILE A 77 -7.39 0.50 6.65
CA ILE A 77 -6.02 0.94 6.91
C ILE A 77 -5.56 0.53 8.31
N GLU A 78 -6.38 0.72 9.35
CA GLU A 78 -6.08 0.27 10.72
C GLU A 78 -5.78 -1.23 10.77
N GLN A 79 -6.65 -2.05 10.18
CA GLN A 79 -6.48 -3.51 10.15
C GLN A 79 -5.17 -3.95 9.49
N LYS A 80 -4.68 -3.22 8.49
CA LYS A 80 -3.45 -3.56 7.77
C LYS A 80 -2.20 -2.91 8.36
N ALA A 81 -2.30 -1.68 8.86
CA ALA A 81 -1.17 -0.92 9.34
C ALA A 81 -0.75 -1.34 10.77
N ASP A 82 -1.71 -1.56 11.66
CA ASP A 82 -1.44 -1.79 13.09
C ASP A 82 -0.53 -3.02 13.32
N PRO A 83 -0.73 -4.18 12.66
CA PRO A 83 0.17 -5.31 12.83
C PRO A 83 1.60 -5.04 12.32
N ILE A 84 1.72 -4.27 11.23
CA ILE A 84 3.02 -3.91 10.67
C ILE A 84 3.77 -3.02 11.66
N ILE A 85 3.12 -1.94 12.12
CA ILE A 85 3.64 -0.96 13.08
C ILE A 85 4.01 -1.66 14.40
N GLY A 86 3.11 -2.46 14.95
CA GLY A 86 3.33 -3.18 16.21
C GLY A 86 4.50 -4.16 16.16
N ALA A 87 4.89 -4.65 14.98
CA ALA A 87 6.05 -5.51 14.80
C ALA A 87 7.37 -4.74 14.59
N MET A 88 7.35 -3.45 14.25
CA MET A 88 8.55 -2.70 13.87
C MET A 88 9.55 -2.60 15.02
N GLU A 89 9.13 -2.08 16.17
CA GLU A 89 10.02 -1.85 17.32
C GLU A 89 10.61 -3.16 17.88
N PRO A 90 9.81 -4.22 18.15
CA PRO A 90 10.36 -5.49 18.61
C PRO A 90 11.35 -6.10 17.61
N ASN A 91 11.10 -5.97 16.30
CA ASN A 91 11.95 -6.57 15.27
C ASN A 91 13.22 -5.76 15.03
N MET A 92 13.18 -4.43 15.20
CA MET A 92 14.35 -3.56 15.12
C MET A 92 15.42 -3.94 16.14
N TYR A 93 15.02 -4.27 17.36
CA TYR A 93 15.94 -4.62 18.46
C TYR A 93 16.15 -6.14 18.62
N ARG A 94 15.56 -6.94 17.72
CA ARG A 94 15.69 -8.41 17.77
C ARG A 94 17.16 -8.83 17.67
N GLY A 95 17.57 -9.73 18.56
CA GLY A 95 18.96 -10.21 18.62
C GLY A 95 19.93 -9.28 19.36
N GLY A 96 19.42 -8.31 20.14
CA GLY A 96 20.25 -7.43 20.97
C GLY A 96 20.93 -6.29 20.20
N PHE A 97 20.39 -5.93 19.04
CA PHE A 97 20.86 -4.79 18.25
C PHE A 97 20.82 -3.50 19.07
N ASN A 98 21.87 -2.67 18.98
CA ASN A 98 21.95 -1.40 19.69
C ASN A 98 22.75 -0.37 18.87
N TRP A 99 22.13 0.77 18.59
CA TRP A 99 22.67 1.86 17.77
C TRP A 99 24.01 2.44 18.27
N LYS A 100 24.28 2.36 19.58
CA LYS A 100 25.49 2.89 20.23
C LYS A 100 26.67 1.90 20.23
N THR A 101 26.40 0.61 20.18
CA THR A 101 27.44 -0.43 20.25
C THR A 101 27.55 -1.24 18.97
N TRP A 102 26.76 -0.91 17.94
CA TRP A 102 26.80 -1.59 16.64
C TRP A 102 28.18 -1.47 16.00
N ASN A 103 28.63 -2.53 15.37
CA ASN A 103 30.01 -2.66 14.89
C ASN A 103 30.12 -3.24 13.48
N ASN A 104 29.01 -3.69 12.87
CA ASN A 104 29.08 -4.34 11.56
C ASN A 104 27.84 -4.07 10.68
N PRO A 105 27.81 -2.97 9.91
CA PRO A 105 26.75 -2.74 8.92
C PRO A 105 26.95 -3.69 7.72
N VAL A 106 26.25 -4.82 7.72
CA VAL A 106 26.34 -5.86 6.67
C VAL A 106 25.35 -5.61 5.51
N GLY A 107 24.40 -4.70 5.71
CA GLY A 107 23.34 -4.36 4.77
C GLY A 107 22.07 -3.94 5.49
N VAL A 108 20.98 -3.80 4.74
CA VAL A 108 19.67 -3.51 5.30
C VAL A 108 19.25 -4.63 6.26
N SER A 109 18.83 -4.25 7.47
CA SER A 109 18.41 -5.18 8.51
C SER A 109 17.16 -5.97 8.13
N ASN A 110 17.01 -7.15 8.70
CA ASN A 110 15.89 -8.03 8.36
C ASN A 110 14.53 -7.45 8.76
N TYR A 111 14.44 -6.68 9.86
CA TYR A 111 13.19 -6.03 10.25
C TYR A 111 12.64 -5.14 9.12
N LEU A 112 13.51 -4.38 8.43
CA LEU A 112 13.07 -3.52 7.33
C LEU A 112 12.64 -4.33 6.11
N LYS A 113 13.29 -5.47 5.85
CA LYS A 113 12.88 -6.39 4.77
C LYS A 113 11.52 -7.03 5.08
N GLU A 114 11.27 -7.38 6.34
CA GLU A 114 9.98 -7.88 6.82
C GLU A 114 8.90 -6.82 6.64
N ILE A 115 9.14 -5.56 7.03
CA ILE A 115 8.24 -4.44 6.79
C ILE A 115 7.91 -4.30 5.30
N ILE A 116 8.94 -4.28 4.43
CA ILE A 116 8.73 -4.17 2.97
C ILE A 116 7.91 -5.36 2.46
N THR A 117 8.15 -6.56 2.97
CA THR A 117 7.38 -7.76 2.60
C THR A 117 5.92 -7.64 3.01
N SER A 118 5.62 -7.17 4.23
CA SER A 118 4.23 -6.92 4.66
C SER A 118 3.54 -5.85 3.81
N ILE A 119 4.26 -4.80 3.40
CA ILE A 119 3.72 -3.80 2.46
C ILE A 119 3.40 -4.45 1.10
N ILE A 120 4.25 -5.36 0.60
CA ILE A 120 4.01 -6.12 -0.64
C ILE A 120 2.76 -7.00 -0.50
N GLU A 121 2.56 -7.65 0.64
CA GLU A 121 1.38 -8.48 0.90
C GLU A 121 0.09 -7.65 0.84
N VAL A 122 0.08 -6.47 1.48
CA VAL A 122 -1.05 -5.54 1.38
C VAL A 122 -1.28 -5.08 -0.06
N HIS A 123 -0.21 -4.75 -0.80
CA HIS A 123 -0.31 -4.40 -2.21
C HIS A 123 -0.96 -5.52 -3.03
N ALA A 124 -0.47 -6.76 -2.88
CA ALA A 124 -0.97 -7.91 -3.61
C ALA A 124 -2.45 -8.19 -3.31
N GLU A 125 -2.85 -8.08 -2.04
CA GLU A 125 -4.25 -8.24 -1.63
C GLU A 125 -5.13 -7.20 -2.32
N VAL A 126 -4.78 -5.91 -2.22
CA VAL A 126 -5.58 -4.83 -2.81
C VAL A 126 -5.63 -4.94 -4.32
N TYR A 127 -4.50 -5.25 -4.96
CA TYR A 127 -4.41 -5.42 -6.41
C TYR A 127 -5.31 -6.56 -6.89
N SER A 128 -5.35 -7.68 -6.17
CA SER A 128 -6.17 -8.85 -6.54
C SER A 128 -7.68 -8.58 -6.52
N ILE A 129 -8.14 -7.66 -5.66
CA ILE A 129 -9.56 -7.35 -5.50
C ILE A 129 -9.94 -6.15 -6.36
N SER A 130 -9.13 -5.08 -6.31
CA SER A 130 -9.45 -3.82 -6.95
C SER A 130 -8.22 -2.93 -7.18
N PRO A 131 -7.55 -3.04 -8.35
CA PRO A 131 -6.34 -2.29 -8.67
C PRO A 131 -6.45 -0.77 -8.53
N LYS A 132 -7.66 -0.21 -8.73
CA LYS A 132 -7.93 1.23 -8.61
C LYS A 132 -7.66 1.79 -7.21
N PHE A 133 -7.70 0.97 -6.15
CA PHE A 133 -7.46 1.43 -4.79
C PHE A 133 -6.01 1.30 -4.34
N VAL A 134 -5.13 0.64 -5.11
CA VAL A 134 -3.74 0.39 -4.73
C VAL A 134 -3.05 1.69 -4.34
N MET A 135 -3.05 2.71 -5.20
CA MET A 135 -2.39 3.98 -4.90
C MET A 135 -2.90 4.65 -3.61
N ARG A 136 -4.22 4.61 -3.40
CA ARG A 136 -4.85 5.23 -2.23
C ARG A 136 -4.49 4.48 -0.94
N VAL A 137 -4.58 3.15 -0.96
CA VAL A 137 -4.25 2.29 0.18
C VAL A 137 -2.76 2.38 0.49
N MET A 138 -1.91 2.12 -0.49
CA MET A 138 -0.47 2.02 -0.30
C MET A 138 0.11 3.32 0.24
N ARG A 139 -0.36 4.49 -0.22
CA ARG A 139 0.05 5.79 0.34
C ARG A 139 -0.20 5.88 1.85
N LYS A 140 -1.36 5.41 2.33
CA LYS A 140 -1.67 5.45 3.77
C LYS A 140 -0.89 4.44 4.58
N ILE A 141 -0.68 3.24 4.04
CA ILE A 141 0.18 2.23 4.69
C ILE A 141 1.62 2.75 4.79
N THR A 142 2.17 3.30 3.71
CA THR A 142 3.54 3.83 3.71
C THR A 142 3.68 5.07 4.59
N GLU A 143 2.66 5.93 4.68
CA GLU A 143 2.63 7.05 5.64
C GLU A 143 2.80 6.52 7.07
N ALA A 144 1.99 5.53 7.46
CA ALA A 144 2.00 5.01 8.82
C ALA A 144 3.33 4.30 9.16
N VAL A 145 3.89 3.53 8.22
CA VAL A 145 5.20 2.89 8.38
C VAL A 145 6.34 3.92 8.48
N CYS A 146 6.34 4.95 7.63
CA CYS A 146 7.39 5.97 7.66
C CYS A 146 7.32 6.83 8.93
N GLU A 147 6.11 7.12 9.39
CA GLU A 147 5.87 7.83 10.66
C GLU A 147 6.39 7.02 11.85
N GLU A 148 6.08 5.72 11.90
CA GLU A 148 6.59 4.86 12.97
C GLU A 148 8.11 4.71 12.92
N LEU A 149 8.70 4.51 11.74
CA LEU A 149 10.16 4.43 11.63
C LEU A 149 10.82 5.74 12.08
N ALA A 150 10.25 6.89 11.69
CA ALA A 150 10.74 8.19 12.11
C ALA A 150 10.64 8.38 13.63
N ARG A 151 9.52 7.96 14.24
CA ARG A 151 9.36 7.97 15.71
C ARG A 151 10.44 7.13 16.38
N LEU A 152 10.67 5.90 15.91
CA LEU A 152 11.66 4.99 16.49
C LEU A 152 13.08 5.55 16.39
N ILE A 153 13.45 6.14 15.25
CA ILE A 153 14.74 6.78 15.06
C ILE A 153 14.92 8.01 15.96
N GLN A 154 13.87 8.82 16.13
CA GLN A 154 13.89 9.99 17.03
C GLN A 154 14.02 9.61 18.50
N CYS A 155 13.60 8.40 18.89
CA CYS A 155 13.78 7.89 20.24
C CYS A 155 15.21 7.36 20.52
N VAL A 156 16.09 7.28 19.52
CA VAL A 156 17.47 6.81 19.71
C VAL A 156 18.32 7.92 20.34
N HIS A 157 18.89 7.65 21.50
CA HIS A 157 19.69 8.64 22.25
C HIS A 157 21.06 8.93 21.62
N ASP A 158 21.78 7.90 21.19
CA ASP A 158 23.15 8.00 20.69
C ASP A 158 23.38 7.05 19.52
N PHE A 159 24.16 7.50 18.55
CA PHE A 159 24.69 6.66 17.46
C PHE A 159 26.21 6.62 17.54
N ASN A 160 26.80 5.44 17.36
CA ASN A 160 28.21 5.36 16.99
C ASN A 160 28.37 5.42 15.45
N ALA A 161 29.60 5.44 14.95
CA ALA A 161 29.86 5.56 13.50
C ALA A 161 29.15 4.48 12.65
N ALA A 162 29.16 3.23 13.09
CA ALA A 162 28.50 2.13 12.37
C ALA A 162 26.98 2.19 12.49
N GLY A 163 26.44 2.58 13.65
CA GLY A 163 25.03 2.83 13.88
C GLY A 163 24.49 3.97 13.01
N THR A 164 25.25 5.05 12.84
CA THR A 164 24.93 6.15 11.93
C THR A 164 24.85 5.66 10.47
N ILE A 165 25.82 4.85 10.02
CA ILE A 165 25.80 4.23 8.68
C ILE A 165 24.54 3.36 8.52
N GLN A 166 24.23 2.52 9.52
CA GLN A 166 23.07 1.63 9.49
C GLN A 166 21.76 2.41 9.42
N ALA A 167 21.58 3.43 10.27
CA ALA A 167 20.36 4.23 10.34
C ALA A 167 20.13 4.99 9.02
N ARG A 168 21.18 5.59 8.45
CA ARG A 168 21.06 6.27 7.15
C ARG A 168 20.79 5.29 6.01
N LEU A 169 21.41 4.12 6.00
CA LEU A 169 21.13 3.06 5.03
C LEU A 169 19.66 2.64 5.07
N GLU A 170 19.11 2.41 6.26
CA GLU A 170 17.74 1.95 6.44
C GLU A 170 16.70 3.01 6.03
N LEU A 171 16.89 4.27 6.45
CA LEU A 171 16.02 5.37 6.01
C LEU A 171 16.07 5.56 4.49
N GLN A 172 17.26 5.55 3.87
CA GLN A 172 17.39 5.65 2.42
C GLN A 172 16.77 4.46 1.70
N ALA A 173 16.93 3.25 2.24
CA ALA A 173 16.36 2.04 1.67
C ALA A 173 14.83 2.11 1.65
N LEU A 174 14.21 2.52 2.76
CA LEU A 174 12.76 2.68 2.81
C LEU A 174 12.31 3.83 1.90
N GLN A 175 12.93 5.01 1.98
CA GLN A 175 12.57 6.20 1.20
C GLN A 175 12.57 5.91 -0.30
N ARG A 176 13.65 5.29 -0.81
CA ARG A 176 13.76 4.95 -2.23
C ARG A 176 12.78 3.83 -2.63
N THR A 177 12.48 2.91 -1.71
CA THR A 177 11.50 1.84 -1.97
C THR A 177 10.08 2.38 -2.09
N VAL A 178 9.66 3.29 -1.21
CA VAL A 178 8.26 3.78 -1.18
C VAL A 178 8.04 5.04 -2.03
N GLN A 179 9.01 5.44 -2.84
CA GLN A 179 9.03 6.72 -3.56
C GLN A 179 7.77 6.98 -4.42
N ILE A 180 7.18 5.95 -5.02
CA ILE A 180 5.96 6.11 -5.83
C ILE A 180 4.72 6.50 -5.00
N TYR A 181 4.75 6.21 -3.70
CA TYR A 181 3.67 6.50 -2.76
C TYR A 181 3.92 7.77 -1.94
N ASN A 182 4.98 8.52 -2.29
CA ASN A 182 5.40 9.71 -1.56
C ASN A 182 4.25 10.71 -1.32
N SER A 183 4.32 11.38 -0.18
CA SER A 183 3.40 12.42 0.25
C SER A 183 4.13 13.44 1.12
N PRO A 184 3.60 14.67 1.30
CA PRO A 184 4.23 15.66 2.17
C PRO A 184 4.46 15.16 3.60
N ARG A 185 3.60 14.24 4.09
CA ARG A 185 3.76 13.62 5.40
C ARG A 185 4.99 12.71 5.44
N ILE A 186 5.17 11.85 4.43
CA ILE A 186 6.34 10.97 4.30
C ILE A 186 7.63 11.79 4.22
N GLU A 187 7.63 12.88 3.43
CA GLU A 187 8.77 13.79 3.32
C GLU A 187 9.14 14.42 4.67
N SER A 188 8.14 14.85 5.46
CA SER A 188 8.38 15.37 6.82
C SER A 188 9.00 14.31 7.72
N CYS A 189 8.45 13.09 7.74
CA CYS A 189 8.98 11.99 8.55
C CYS A 189 10.45 11.70 8.24
N PHE A 190 10.82 11.62 6.95
CA PHE A 190 12.23 11.41 6.58
C PHE A 190 13.10 12.60 6.94
N LYS A 191 12.63 13.83 6.74
CA LYS A 191 13.37 15.04 7.10
C LYS A 191 13.68 15.08 8.60
N GLU A 192 12.68 14.81 9.44
CA GLU A 192 12.80 14.76 10.90
C GLU A 192 13.75 13.62 11.33
N ALA A 193 13.58 12.42 10.76
CA ALA A 193 14.44 11.28 11.07
C ALA A 193 15.90 11.48 10.64
N PHE A 194 16.16 12.08 9.48
CA PHE A 194 17.53 12.39 9.06
C PHE A 194 18.18 13.50 9.88
N ALA A 195 17.39 14.42 10.47
CA ALA A 195 17.91 15.53 11.26
C ALA A 195 18.52 15.08 12.60
N VAL A 196 18.05 13.97 13.17
CA VAL A 196 18.59 13.43 14.44
C VAL A 196 19.80 12.51 14.24
N ILE A 197 20.04 12.03 13.01
CA ILE A 197 21.15 11.13 12.72
C ILE A 197 22.41 11.96 12.35
N PRO A 198 23.57 11.70 12.98
CA PRO A 198 24.81 12.39 12.64
C PRO A 198 25.15 12.38 11.15
N GLU A 199 25.86 13.40 10.67
CA GLU A 199 26.36 13.42 9.30
C GLU A 199 27.43 12.34 9.07
N LEU A 200 27.44 11.79 7.86
CA LEU A 200 28.43 10.80 7.44
C LEU A 200 29.62 11.48 6.77
N SER A 201 30.81 10.92 7.01
CA SER A 201 31.97 11.18 6.15
C SER A 201 31.71 10.68 4.72
N ASP A 202 32.53 11.12 3.77
CA ASP A 202 32.37 10.70 2.38
C ASP A 202 32.63 9.19 2.19
N GLU A 203 33.49 8.60 2.99
CA GLU A 203 33.66 7.14 3.07
C GLU A 203 32.39 6.46 3.57
N GLY A 204 31.76 7.00 4.62
CA GLY A 204 30.49 6.50 5.14
C GLY A 204 29.38 6.53 4.10
N LYS A 205 29.27 7.63 3.33
CA LYS A 205 28.30 7.75 2.22
C LYS A 205 28.54 6.69 1.13
N LYS A 206 29.80 6.46 0.75
CA LYS A 206 30.16 5.41 -0.23
C LYS A 206 29.78 4.01 0.28
N VAL A 207 29.96 3.74 1.57
CA VAL A 207 29.54 2.47 2.19
C VAL A 207 28.03 2.31 2.12
N VAL A 208 27.26 3.36 2.46
CA VAL A 208 25.78 3.33 2.38
C VAL A 208 25.32 3.01 0.96
N GLU A 209 25.84 3.70 -0.06
CA GLU A 209 25.42 3.45 -1.45
C GLU A 209 25.76 2.02 -1.89
N LYS A 210 26.96 1.51 -1.55
CA LYS A 210 27.34 0.13 -1.86
C LYS A 210 26.40 -0.90 -1.21
N LEU A 211 26.04 -0.69 0.05
CA LEU A 211 25.11 -1.58 0.77
C LEU A 211 23.69 -1.48 0.22
N PHE A 212 23.27 -0.28 -0.18
CA PHE A 212 21.97 -0.05 -0.82
C PHE A 212 21.89 -0.72 -2.20
N ASP A 213 22.94 -0.66 -3.01
CA ASP A 213 22.99 -1.37 -4.29
C ASP A 213 22.91 -2.89 -4.11
N ASN A 214 23.59 -3.43 -3.09
CA ASN A 214 23.48 -4.83 -2.71
C ASN A 214 22.03 -5.18 -2.34
N PHE A 215 21.39 -4.37 -1.49
CA PHE A 215 19.98 -4.53 -1.13
C PHE A 215 19.06 -4.56 -2.36
N LYS A 216 19.19 -3.59 -3.28
CA LYS A 216 18.41 -3.55 -4.53
C LYS A 216 18.59 -4.81 -5.36
N SER A 217 19.82 -5.29 -5.51
CA SER A 217 20.12 -6.49 -6.30
C SER A 217 19.49 -7.76 -5.70
N ARG A 218 19.54 -7.90 -4.37
CA ARG A 218 19.00 -9.07 -3.65
C ARG A 218 17.49 -9.07 -3.56
N MET A 219 16.86 -7.90 -3.44
CA MET A 219 15.40 -7.75 -3.36
C MET A 219 14.77 -7.31 -4.68
N LYS A 220 15.47 -7.51 -5.80
CA LYS A 220 15.06 -6.98 -7.12
C LYS A 220 13.60 -7.31 -7.44
N ILE A 221 13.19 -8.57 -7.27
CA ILE A 221 11.84 -9.04 -7.61
C ILE A 221 10.80 -8.42 -6.67
N GLN A 222 11.07 -8.44 -5.37
CA GLN A 222 10.20 -7.88 -4.33
C GLN A 222 9.96 -6.38 -4.57
N LEU A 223 11.00 -5.66 -4.97
CA LEU A 223 10.91 -4.21 -5.19
C LEU A 223 10.12 -3.84 -6.46
N MET A 224 9.85 -4.77 -7.39
CA MET A 224 9.19 -4.45 -8.67
C MET A 224 7.78 -3.86 -8.51
N CYS A 225 7.01 -4.24 -7.49
CA CYS A 225 5.67 -3.68 -7.27
C CYS A 225 5.69 -2.21 -6.81
N PHE A 226 6.84 -1.71 -6.38
CA PHE A 226 7.03 -0.31 -6.01
C PHE A 226 7.52 0.56 -7.16
N HIS A 227 7.58 0.02 -8.37
CA HIS A 227 7.90 0.79 -9.57
C HIS A 227 6.59 1.18 -10.25
N ALA A 228 6.53 2.41 -10.76
CA ALA A 228 5.40 2.84 -11.57
C ALA A 228 5.26 1.87 -12.75
N GLN A 229 4.11 1.20 -12.83
CA GLN A 229 3.74 0.47 -14.04
C GLN A 229 3.61 1.52 -15.14
N GLU A 230 4.46 1.46 -16.16
CA GLU A 230 4.19 2.18 -17.40
C GLU A 230 2.79 1.77 -17.84
N SER A 231 1.89 2.75 -18.00
CA SER A 231 0.54 2.49 -18.49
C SER A 231 0.64 1.67 -19.77
N PRO A 232 -0.12 0.57 -19.93
CA PRO A 232 -0.10 -0.18 -21.19
C PRO A 232 -0.39 0.81 -22.31
N THR A 233 0.56 0.96 -23.23
CA THR A 233 0.44 1.82 -24.40
C THR A 233 -0.90 1.49 -25.03
N LYS A 234 -1.78 2.48 -25.18
CA LYS A 234 -3.05 2.31 -25.89
C LYS A 234 -2.71 1.68 -27.23
N VAL A 235 -3.01 0.39 -27.39
CA VAL A 235 -2.91 -0.28 -28.68
C VAL A 235 -3.83 0.52 -29.59
N LYS A 236 -3.25 1.26 -30.53
CA LYS A 236 -4.01 1.88 -31.60
C LYS A 236 -4.67 0.73 -32.34
N LEU A 237 -5.96 0.52 -32.12
CA LEU A 237 -6.81 -0.20 -33.04
C LEU A 237 -6.74 0.58 -34.36
N THR A 238 -5.91 0.11 -35.27
CA THR A 238 -5.98 0.50 -36.68
C THR A 238 -7.32 0.01 -37.19
N THR A 239 -8.29 0.92 -37.24
CA THR A 239 -9.47 0.76 -38.08
C THR A 239 -8.96 0.68 -39.51
N HIS A 240 -8.92 -0.53 -40.06
CA HIS A 240 -8.81 -0.71 -41.50
C HIS A 240 -10.11 -0.17 -42.11
N ASP A 241 -10.00 0.98 -42.78
CA ASP A 241 -10.97 1.41 -43.76
C ASP A 241 -11.05 0.34 -44.85
N ILE A 242 -12.14 -0.42 -44.85
CA ILE A 242 -12.55 -1.20 -46.02
C ILE A 242 -13.47 -0.28 -46.82
N SER A 243 -12.86 0.49 -47.71
CA SER A 243 -13.52 1.11 -48.86
C SER A 243 -12.99 0.43 -50.11
N SER A 244 -13.93 0.06 -50.98
CA SER A 244 -13.77 -0.35 -52.40
C SER A 244 -13.31 -1.79 -52.67
N CYS A 245 -14.30 -2.66 -52.91
CA CYS A 245 -14.56 -3.24 -54.24
C CYS A 245 -15.98 -3.81 -54.29
#